data_AF-A0A938TAQ9-F1
#
_entry.id   AF-A0A938TAQ9-F1
#
_cell.length_a   1.000
_cell.length_b   1.000
_cell.length_c   1.000
_cell.angle_alpha   90.00
_cell.angle_beta   90.00
_cell.angle_gamma   90.00
#
_symmetry.space_group_name_H-M   'P 1'
#
loop_
_entity.id
_entity.type
_entity.pdbx_description
1 polymer ?
#
loop_
_entity_poly.entity_id
_entity_poly.type
_entity_poly.pdbx_seq_one_letter_code
_entity_poly.pdbx_strand_id
1 'polypeptide(L)'
;MRSRVGLVDLIARYIIRQKGKRVRPILVFLSAKACGTVNESTYRAATLVEILHTATLIHDDVVDDADTRRGLASINAVWKNKVAVLMGDYLLSRGLLLSLDSNDYYILHSTSNAVKRMSEGELLQIQKSRQLNIDEETYLKIISDKTASLFATCTEIGAASATQDHAKRIQMRDYGEHVGIAFQIRDDLLDYLGRRSVI
;
A
#
# COMPACT_ATOMS: atom_id res chain seq x y z
N MET A 1 17.26 7.69 -3.74
CA MET A 1 17.24 8.47 -2.48
C MET A 1 18.66 8.55 -1.95
N ARG A 2 19.17 9.75 -1.64
CA ARG A 2 20.45 9.94 -0.94
C ARG A 2 20.18 10.74 0.31
N SER A 3 20.59 10.22 1.46
CA SER A 3 20.53 10.89 2.76
C SER A 3 21.95 11.23 3.22
N ARG A 4 22.09 12.29 4.02
CA ARG A 4 23.36 12.57 4.72
C ARG A 4 23.67 11.53 5.80
N VAL A 5 22.67 10.74 6.19
CA VAL A 5 22.79 9.65 7.16
C VAL A 5 23.03 8.34 6.42
N GLY A 6 24.26 7.80 6.52
CA GLY A 6 24.67 6.60 5.77
C GLY A 6 23.81 5.35 6.06
N LEU A 7 23.26 5.23 7.27
CA LEU A 7 22.36 4.12 7.63
C LEU A 7 21.08 4.12 6.81
N VAL A 8 20.50 5.30 6.54
CA VAL A 8 19.28 5.43 5.71
C VAL A 8 19.56 4.93 4.29
N ASP A 9 20.70 5.29 3.71
CA ASP A 9 21.09 4.86 2.36
C ASP A 9 21.39 3.36 2.28
N LEU A 10 21.93 2.76 3.35
CA LEU A 10 22.13 1.32 3.44
C LEU A 10 20.77 0.59 3.42
N ILE A 11 19.84 1.00 4.27
CA ILE A 11 18.52 0.35 4.39
C ILE A 11 17.68 0.58 3.14
N ALA A 12 17.70 1.79 2.56
CA ALA A 12 17.00 2.07 1.31
C ALA A 12 17.47 1.17 0.16
N ARG A 13 18.78 0.90 0.06
CA ARG A 13 19.32 -0.05 -0.92
C ARG A 13 18.87 -1.49 -0.63
N TYR A 14 18.75 -1.87 0.64
CA TYR A 14 18.23 -3.18 1.03
C TYR A 14 16.77 -3.36 0.60
N ILE A 15 15.93 -2.35 0.87
CA ILE A 15 14.51 -2.33 0.46
C ILE A 15 14.37 -2.48 -1.06
N ILE A 16 15.17 -1.75 -1.84
CA ILE A 16 15.12 -1.81 -3.31
C ILE A 16 15.48 -3.21 -3.84
N ARG A 17 16.34 -3.95 -3.16
CA ARG A 17 16.70 -5.33 -3.53
C ARG A 17 15.56 -6.32 -3.29
N GLN A 18 14.63 -6.03 -2.39
CA GLN A 18 13.44 -6.84 -2.17
C GLN A 18 12.44 -6.63 -3.33
N LYS A 19 12.64 -7.36 -4.43
CA LYS A 19 11.79 -7.26 -5.63
C LYS A 19 10.33 -7.55 -5.28
N GLY A 20 9.47 -6.55 -5.46
CA GLY A 20 8.01 -6.72 -5.36
C GLY A 20 7.37 -7.01 -6.70
N LYS A 21 6.13 -7.50 -6.67
CA LYS A 21 5.29 -7.69 -7.86
C LYS A 21 4.87 -6.35 -8.51
N ARG A 22 5.05 -5.22 -7.81
CA ARG A 22 4.73 -3.84 -8.24
C ARG A 22 3.31 -3.67 -8.83
N VAL A 23 2.35 -4.46 -8.32
CA VAL A 23 0.95 -4.45 -8.79
C VAL A 23 0.31 -3.07 -8.64
N ARG A 24 0.57 -2.39 -7.52
CA ARG A 24 -0.02 -1.08 -7.19
C ARG A 24 0.38 0.04 -8.19
N PRO A 25 1.68 0.27 -8.47
CA PRO A 25 2.10 1.16 -9.55
C PRO A 25 1.48 0.81 -10.91
N ILE A 26 1.39 -0.47 -11.24
CA ILE A 26 0.78 -0.93 -12.50
C ILE A 26 -0.68 -0.50 -12.58
N LEU A 27 -1.46 -0.64 -11.49
CA LEU A 27 -2.85 -0.18 -11.45
C LEU A 27 -2.98 1.32 -11.66
N VAL A 28 -2.08 2.14 -11.08
CA VAL A 28 -2.05 3.59 -11.30
C VAL A 28 -1.85 3.90 -12.79
N PHE A 29 -0.86 3.27 -13.44
CA PHE A 29 -0.59 3.49 -14.86
C PHE A 29 -1.71 3.01 -15.78
N LEU A 30 -2.30 1.84 -15.50
CA LEU A 30 -3.41 1.30 -16.27
C LEU A 30 -4.65 2.20 -16.16
N SER A 31 -4.95 2.69 -14.95
CA SER A 31 -6.05 3.62 -14.73
C SER A 31 -5.84 4.95 -15.46
N ALA A 32 -4.63 5.51 -15.38
CA ALA A 32 -4.26 6.72 -16.10
C ALA A 32 -4.43 6.54 -17.62
N LYS A 33 -3.98 5.42 -18.20
CA LYS A 33 -4.16 5.10 -19.62
C LYS A 33 -5.63 4.89 -20.01
N ALA A 34 -6.44 4.31 -19.13
CA ALA A 34 -7.87 4.12 -19.39
C ALA A 34 -8.64 5.45 -19.40
N CYS A 35 -8.18 6.42 -18.62
CA CYS A 35 -8.84 7.72 -18.46
C CYS A 35 -8.23 8.86 -19.31
N GLY A 36 -7.01 8.68 -19.82
CA GLY A 36 -6.27 9.71 -20.56
C GLY A 36 -4.83 9.28 -20.86
N THR A 37 -3.88 10.22 -20.77
CA THR A 37 -2.45 9.99 -21.05
C THR A 37 -1.63 10.02 -19.77
N VAL A 38 -0.68 9.09 -19.65
CA VAL A 38 0.30 9.06 -18.56
C VAL A 38 1.17 10.32 -18.61
N ASN A 39 1.36 10.96 -17.46
CA ASN A 39 2.17 12.17 -17.34
C ASN A 39 2.98 12.17 -16.03
N GLU A 40 3.70 13.26 -15.76
CA GLU A 40 4.52 13.42 -14.55
C GLU A 40 3.74 13.24 -13.25
N SER A 41 2.49 13.72 -13.18
CA SER A 41 1.63 13.50 -12.01
C SER A 41 1.32 12.01 -11.83
N THR A 42 1.12 11.25 -12.93
CA THR A 42 0.96 9.79 -12.88
C THR A 42 2.19 9.08 -12.31
N TYR A 43 3.39 9.47 -12.76
CA TYR A 43 4.64 8.89 -12.23
C TYR A 43 4.83 9.18 -10.74
N ARG A 44 4.51 10.40 -10.30
CA ARG A 44 4.56 10.77 -8.88
C ARG A 44 3.50 10.03 -8.07
N ALA A 45 2.27 9.88 -8.57
CA ALA A 45 1.22 9.10 -7.93
C ALA A 45 1.62 7.63 -7.74
N ALA A 46 2.16 6.99 -8.77
CA ALA A 46 2.65 5.62 -8.70
C ALA A 46 3.81 5.47 -7.71
N THR A 47 4.72 6.45 -7.68
CA THR A 47 5.85 6.49 -6.75
C THR A 47 5.38 6.67 -5.30
N LEU A 48 4.44 7.59 -5.07
CA LEU A 48 3.87 7.85 -3.75
C LEU A 48 3.26 6.59 -3.16
N VAL A 49 2.39 5.91 -3.91
CA VAL A 49 1.73 4.69 -3.43
C VAL A 49 2.74 3.60 -3.10
N GLU A 50 3.76 3.41 -3.93
CA GLU A 50 4.76 2.38 -3.66
C GLU A 50 5.63 2.71 -2.44
N ILE A 51 5.97 3.99 -2.23
CA ILE A 51 6.70 4.44 -1.03
C ILE A 51 5.85 4.19 0.21
N LEU A 52 4.58 4.59 0.20
CA LEU A 52 3.69 4.45 1.34
C LEU A 52 3.37 2.98 1.63
N HIS A 53 3.11 2.17 0.61
CA HIS A 53 2.96 0.73 0.77
C HIS A 53 4.23 0.06 1.32
N THR A 54 5.41 0.50 0.88
CA THR A 54 6.67 -0.01 1.43
C THR A 54 6.83 0.39 2.90
N ALA A 55 6.47 1.62 3.26
CA ALA A 55 6.49 2.06 4.65
C ALA A 55 5.59 1.20 5.53
N THR A 56 4.37 0.92 5.07
CA THR A 56 3.41 0.12 5.85
C THR A 56 3.88 -1.33 6.00
N LEU A 57 4.44 -1.95 4.96
CA LEU A 57 5.01 -3.29 5.06
C LEU A 57 6.13 -3.39 6.10
N ILE A 58 6.94 -2.34 6.25
CA ILE A 58 8.02 -2.32 7.26
C ILE A 58 7.44 -2.22 8.68
N HIS A 59 6.35 -1.45 8.85
CA HIS A 59 5.64 -1.40 10.12
C HIS A 59 4.91 -2.71 10.41
N ASP A 60 4.25 -3.32 9.42
CA ASP A 60 3.59 -4.62 9.54
C ASP A 60 4.60 -5.71 9.94
N ASP A 61 5.78 -5.75 9.32
CA ASP A 61 6.88 -6.68 9.69
C ASP A 61 7.26 -6.58 11.19
N VAL A 62 7.15 -5.38 11.77
CA VAL A 62 7.40 -5.14 13.20
C VAL A 62 6.22 -5.56 14.07
N VAL A 63 4.99 -5.29 13.64
CA VAL A 63 3.76 -5.63 14.38
C VAL A 63 3.55 -7.15 14.42
N ASP A 64 3.87 -7.84 13.32
CA ASP A 64 3.69 -9.28 13.15
C ASP A 64 4.90 -10.12 13.59
N ASP A 65 5.96 -9.49 14.13
CA ASP A 65 7.25 -10.13 14.47
C ASP A 65 7.79 -11.00 13.31
N ALA A 66 7.69 -10.52 12.07
CA ALA A 66 8.06 -11.28 10.89
C ALA A 66 9.60 -11.35 10.73
N ASP A 67 10.17 -12.56 10.63
CA ASP A 67 11.61 -12.77 10.40
C ASP A 67 12.03 -12.60 8.93
N THR A 68 11.11 -12.84 7.99
CA THR A 68 11.40 -12.84 6.55
C THR A 68 10.33 -12.12 5.74
N ARG A 69 10.77 -11.48 4.65
CA ARG A 69 9.94 -10.81 3.65
C ARG A 69 10.49 -11.13 2.26
N ARG A 70 9.66 -11.75 1.40
CA ARG A 70 10.00 -12.12 0.01
C ARG A 70 11.30 -12.95 -0.09
N GLY A 71 11.49 -13.90 0.82
CA GLY A 71 12.66 -14.78 0.86
C GLY A 71 13.95 -14.14 1.38
N LEU A 72 13.90 -12.88 1.84
CA LEU A 72 15.01 -12.20 2.49
C LEU A 72 14.65 -11.90 3.95
N ALA A 73 15.64 -11.67 4.81
CA ALA A 73 15.38 -11.24 6.19
C ALA A 73 14.63 -9.89 6.20
N SER A 74 13.64 -9.76 7.07
CA SER A 74 12.92 -8.49 7.27
C SER A 74 13.84 -7.40 7.83
N ILE A 75 13.40 -6.14 7.78
CA ILE A 75 14.23 -5.03 8.29
C ILE A 75 14.40 -5.13 9.81
N ASN A 76 13.35 -5.50 10.53
CA ASN A 76 13.39 -5.72 11.97
C ASN A 76 14.25 -6.93 12.36
N ALA A 77 14.31 -7.99 11.56
CA ALA A 77 15.24 -9.09 11.82
C ALA A 77 16.71 -8.64 11.75
N VAL A 78 17.06 -7.83 10.75
CA VAL A 78 18.46 -7.40 10.51
C VAL A 78 18.88 -6.22 11.39
N TRP A 79 18.03 -5.20 11.55
CA TRP A 79 18.36 -3.94 12.23
C TRP A 79 17.52 -3.65 13.49
N LYS A 80 16.68 -4.59 13.93
CA LYS A 80 15.78 -4.47 15.09
C LYS A 80 14.64 -3.46 14.90
N ASN A 81 13.61 -3.58 15.74
CA ASN A 81 12.34 -2.86 15.61
C ASN A 81 12.53 -1.35 15.57
N LYS A 82 13.43 -0.79 16.39
CA LYS A 82 13.68 0.67 16.44
C LYS A 82 14.09 1.24 15.09
N VAL A 83 14.96 0.55 14.34
CA VAL A 83 15.42 1.01 13.03
C VAL A 83 14.33 0.82 11.98
N ALA A 84 13.59 -0.29 12.03
CA ALA A 84 12.48 -0.54 11.12
C ALA A 84 11.39 0.54 11.24
N VAL A 85 10.97 0.86 12.47
CA VAL A 85 9.95 1.91 12.74
C VAL A 85 10.41 3.26 12.17
N LEU A 86 11.62 3.70 12.49
CA LEU A 86 12.15 4.99 12.02
C LEU A 86 12.34 5.03 10.49
N MET A 87 12.66 3.89 9.86
CA MET A 87 12.75 3.81 8.40
C MET A 87 11.37 3.92 7.76
N GLY A 88 10.34 3.31 8.35
CA GLY A 88 8.95 3.48 7.93
C GLY A 88 8.51 4.95 8.02
N ASP A 89 8.81 5.63 9.14
CA ASP A 89 8.51 7.05 9.33
C ASP A 89 9.22 7.94 8.30
N TYR A 90 10.48 7.63 8.00
CA TYR A 90 11.25 8.33 6.98
C TYR A 90 10.63 8.16 5.59
N LEU A 91 10.25 6.94 5.20
CA LEU A 91 9.59 6.69 3.91
C LEU A 91 8.24 7.40 3.82
N LEU A 92 7.42 7.33 4.88
CA LEU A 92 6.15 8.06 4.97
C LEU A 92 6.38 9.56 4.73
N SER A 93 7.27 10.19 5.50
CA SER A 93 7.61 11.61 5.35
C SER A 93 8.07 11.95 3.92
N ARG A 94 8.91 11.10 3.31
CA ARG A 94 9.37 11.30 1.93
C ARG A 94 8.26 11.19 0.90
N GLY A 95 7.29 10.29 1.12
CA GLY A 95 6.08 10.22 0.30
C GLY A 95 5.25 11.49 0.40
N LEU A 96 4.99 11.98 1.62
CA LEU A 96 4.22 13.21 1.84
C LEU A 96 4.87 14.42 1.14
N LEU A 97 6.19 14.59 1.30
CA LEU A 97 6.94 15.68 0.67
C LEU A 97 6.90 15.61 -0.86
N LEU A 98 6.97 14.41 -1.46
CA LEU A 98 6.90 14.25 -2.92
C LEU A 98 5.64 14.90 -3.52
N SER A 99 4.49 14.68 -2.87
CA SER A 99 3.22 15.25 -3.32
C SER A 99 3.10 16.74 -3.00
N LEU A 100 3.56 17.17 -1.81
CA LEU A 100 3.51 18.58 -1.40
C LEU A 100 4.39 19.47 -2.29
N ASP A 101 5.63 19.05 -2.55
CA ASP A 101 6.58 19.78 -3.40
C ASP A 101 6.08 19.93 -4.85
N SER A 102 5.15 19.05 -5.25
CA SER A 102 4.55 19.02 -6.60
C SER A 102 3.12 19.56 -6.64
N ASN A 103 2.58 20.05 -5.52
CA ASN A 103 1.19 20.52 -5.37
C ASN A 103 0.12 19.48 -5.75
N ASP A 104 0.42 18.18 -5.62
CA ASP A 104 -0.50 17.07 -5.91
C ASP A 104 -1.44 16.78 -4.72
N TYR A 105 -2.16 17.81 -4.25
CA TYR A 105 -2.93 17.74 -2.99
C TYR A 105 -4.04 16.69 -3.02
N TYR A 106 -4.72 16.52 -4.16
CA TYR A 106 -5.77 15.50 -4.30
C TYR A 106 -5.20 14.10 -4.12
N ILE A 107 -4.10 13.80 -4.81
CA ILE A 107 -3.40 12.50 -4.74
C ILE A 107 -2.94 12.24 -3.30
N LEU A 108 -2.38 13.27 -2.64
CA LEU A 108 -1.98 13.19 -1.24
C LEU A 108 -3.16 12.91 -0.32
N HIS A 109 -4.29 13.58 -0.52
CA HIS A 109 -5.49 13.41 0.30
C HIS A 109 -6.08 12.01 0.14
N SER A 110 -6.30 11.54 -1.09
CA SER A 110 -6.81 10.19 -1.35
C SER A 110 -5.89 9.11 -0.77
N THR A 111 -4.57 9.27 -0.92
CA THR A 111 -3.61 8.29 -0.39
C THR A 111 -3.52 8.33 1.14
N SER A 112 -3.60 9.51 1.75
CA SER A 112 -3.67 9.64 3.22
C SER A 112 -4.92 8.97 3.79
N ASN A 113 -6.07 9.15 3.12
CA ASN A 113 -7.31 8.48 3.52
C ASN A 113 -7.19 6.95 3.39
N ALA A 114 -6.50 6.45 2.36
CA ALA A 114 -6.23 5.01 2.22
C ALA A 114 -5.40 4.46 3.38
N VAL A 115 -4.32 5.16 3.76
CA VAL A 115 -3.47 4.77 4.90
C VAL A 115 -4.26 4.78 6.20
N LYS A 116 -5.13 5.78 6.41
CA LYS A 116 -6.04 5.84 7.56
C LYS A 116 -6.97 4.62 7.57
N ARG A 117 -7.71 4.36 6.49
CA ARG A 117 -8.63 3.22 6.37
C ARG A 117 -7.92 1.90 6.64
N MET A 118 -6.76 1.70 6.03
CA MET A 118 -5.96 0.49 6.22
C MET A 118 -5.55 0.29 7.69
N SER A 119 -5.11 1.35 8.35
CA SER A 119 -4.74 1.30 9.77
C SER A 119 -5.94 1.00 10.68
N GLU A 120 -7.09 1.62 10.41
CA GLU A 120 -8.34 1.35 11.14
C GLU A 120 -8.83 -0.09 10.91
N GLY A 121 -8.71 -0.60 9.68
CA GLY A 121 -9.04 -1.98 9.32
C GLY A 121 -8.16 -3.00 10.05
N GLU A 122 -6.85 -2.75 10.13
CA GLU A 122 -5.92 -3.61 10.89
C GLU A 122 -6.26 -3.63 12.39
N LEU A 123 -6.52 -2.47 12.98
CA LEU A 123 -6.90 -2.36 14.39
C LEU A 123 -8.23 -3.07 14.68
N LEU A 124 -9.21 -2.94 13.77
CA LEU A 124 -10.49 -3.64 13.87
C LEU A 124 -10.30 -5.15 13.80
N GLN A 125 -9.44 -5.65 12.90
CA GLN A 125 -9.08 -7.06 12.81
C GLN A 125 -8.51 -7.55 14.14
N ILE A 126 -7.50 -6.86 14.70
CA ILE A 126 -6.89 -7.21 15.99
C ILE A 126 -7.94 -7.25 17.12
N GLN A 127 -8.82 -6.24 17.18
CA GLN A 127 -9.88 -6.17 18.19
C GLN A 127 -10.83 -7.38 18.09
N LYS A 128 -11.27 -7.73 16.89
CA LYS A 128 -12.24 -8.79 16.64
C LYS A 128 -11.65 -10.20 16.78
N SER A 129 -10.41 -10.40 16.34
CA SER A 129 -9.69 -11.68 16.53
C SER A 129 -9.54 -12.04 18.00
N ARG A 130 -9.36 -11.05 18.89
CA ARG A 130 -9.32 -11.29 20.35
C ARG A 130 -10.67 -11.73 20.94
N GLN A 131 -11.78 -11.33 20.32
CA GLN A 131 -13.14 -11.63 20.78
C GLN A 131 -13.73 -12.89 20.13
N LEU A 132 -13.10 -13.42 19.08
CA LEU A 132 -13.54 -14.60 18.31
C LEU A 132 -14.98 -14.48 17.76
N ASN A 133 -15.43 -13.25 17.45
CA ASN A 133 -16.81 -12.93 17.07
C ASN A 133 -16.90 -12.17 15.72
N ILE A 134 -16.20 -12.63 14.70
CA ILE A 134 -16.23 -12.02 13.36
C ILE A 134 -17.46 -12.54 12.61
N ASP A 135 -18.38 -11.63 12.29
CA ASP A 135 -19.47 -11.86 11.35
C ASP A 135 -19.04 -11.50 9.91
N GLU A 136 -19.85 -11.88 8.92
CA GLU A 136 -19.57 -11.66 7.51
C GLU A 136 -19.45 -10.16 7.17
N GLU A 137 -20.32 -9.32 7.75
CA GLU A 137 -20.28 -7.86 7.54
C GLU A 137 -18.96 -7.25 8.05
N THR A 138 -18.53 -7.66 9.24
CA THR A 138 -17.24 -7.25 9.83
C THR A 138 -16.08 -7.74 8.98
N TYR A 139 -16.12 -8.99 8.50
CA TYR A 139 -15.10 -9.54 7.60
C TYR A 139 -14.98 -8.71 6.31
N LEU A 140 -16.10 -8.46 5.62
CA LEU A 140 -16.14 -7.66 4.39
C LEU A 140 -15.61 -6.25 4.62
N LYS A 141 -15.95 -5.64 5.76
CA LYS A 141 -15.43 -4.33 6.15
C LYS A 141 -13.91 -4.36 6.37
N ILE A 142 -13.38 -5.35 7.08
CA ILE A 142 -11.95 -5.49 7.32
C ILE A 142 -11.19 -5.60 5.99
N ILE A 143 -11.59 -6.50 5.08
CA ILE A 143 -10.87 -6.68 3.81
C ILE A 143 -11.03 -5.47 2.87
N SER A 144 -12.16 -4.76 2.95
CA SER A 144 -12.39 -3.50 2.24
C SER A 144 -11.41 -2.43 2.73
N ASP A 145 -11.30 -2.24 4.04
CA ASP A 145 -10.45 -1.20 4.61
C ASP A 145 -8.95 -1.55 4.56
N LYS A 146 -8.57 -2.78 4.89
CA LYS A 146 -7.17 -3.23 4.95
C LYS A 146 -6.54 -3.39 3.56
N THR A 147 -7.26 -4.00 2.62
CA THR A 147 -6.70 -4.37 1.31
C THR A 147 -7.29 -3.54 0.18
N ALA A 148 -8.62 -3.49 0.07
CA ALA A 148 -9.27 -2.90 -1.09
C ALA A 148 -9.11 -1.39 -1.18
N SER A 149 -9.06 -0.70 -0.04
CA SER A 149 -8.89 0.76 0.03
C SER A 149 -7.66 1.25 -0.76
N LEU A 150 -6.57 0.48 -0.73
CA LEU A 150 -5.35 0.83 -1.46
C LEU A 150 -5.47 0.52 -2.95
N PHE A 151 -6.19 -0.53 -3.35
CA PHE A 151 -6.51 -0.79 -4.77
C PHE A 151 -7.40 0.31 -5.34
N ALA A 152 -8.47 0.68 -4.62
CA ALA A 152 -9.36 1.78 -4.94
C ALA A 152 -8.61 3.10 -5.11
N THR A 153 -7.67 3.38 -4.20
CA THR A 153 -6.83 4.58 -4.26
C THR A 153 -5.90 4.55 -5.48
N CYS A 154 -5.27 3.42 -5.80
CA CYS A 154 -4.40 3.30 -6.97
C CYS A 154 -5.14 3.67 -8.26
N THR A 155 -6.35 3.14 -8.43
CA THR A 155 -7.16 3.40 -9.62
C THR A 155 -7.71 4.82 -9.62
N GLU A 156 -8.14 5.33 -8.47
CA GLU A 156 -8.61 6.72 -8.32
C GLU A 156 -7.53 7.75 -8.67
N ILE A 157 -6.33 7.65 -8.08
CA ILE A 157 -5.26 8.62 -8.30
C ILE A 157 -4.68 8.51 -9.72
N GLY A 158 -4.67 7.30 -10.29
CA GLY A 158 -4.31 7.09 -11.69
C GLY A 158 -5.24 7.86 -12.62
N ALA A 159 -6.55 7.74 -12.41
CA ALA A 159 -7.55 8.51 -13.14
C ALA A 159 -7.39 10.02 -12.88
N ALA A 160 -7.24 10.43 -11.63
CA ALA A 160 -7.10 11.84 -11.25
C ALA A 160 -5.88 12.51 -11.88
N SER A 161 -4.79 11.76 -12.10
CA SER A 161 -3.61 12.26 -12.79
C SER A 161 -3.83 12.52 -14.29
N ALA A 162 -4.79 11.84 -14.93
CA ALA A 162 -4.98 11.81 -16.37
C ALA A 162 -6.28 12.48 -16.86
N THR A 163 -7.24 12.75 -15.96
CA THR A 163 -8.52 13.39 -16.30
C THR A 163 -9.00 14.35 -15.21
N GLN A 164 -9.77 15.37 -15.62
CA GLN A 164 -10.52 16.27 -14.72
C GLN A 164 -11.97 15.83 -14.49
N ASP A 165 -12.41 14.76 -15.15
CA ASP A 165 -13.75 14.21 -14.99
C ASP A 165 -13.90 13.50 -13.64
N HIS A 166 -14.67 14.12 -12.74
CA HIS A 166 -14.93 13.61 -11.40
C HIS A 166 -15.71 12.28 -11.41
N ALA A 167 -16.63 12.09 -12.38
CA ALA A 167 -17.41 10.87 -12.46
C ALA A 167 -16.52 9.67 -12.81
N LYS A 168 -15.57 9.85 -13.75
CA LYS A 168 -14.56 8.81 -14.06
C LYS A 168 -13.67 8.47 -12.88
N ARG A 169 -13.27 9.47 -12.07
CA ARG A 169 -12.48 9.22 -10.85
C ARG A 169 -13.23 8.33 -9.86
N ILE A 170 -14.50 8.63 -9.60
CA ILE A 170 -15.36 7.81 -8.73
C ILE A 170 -15.51 6.39 -9.30
N GLN A 171 -15.83 6.26 -10.58
CA GLN A 171 -15.98 4.96 -11.23
C GLN A 171 -14.70 4.11 -11.13
N MET A 172 -13.53 4.72 -11.32
CA MET A 172 -12.26 4.02 -11.18
C MET A 172 -11.96 3.65 -9.74
N ARG A 173 -12.29 4.49 -8.77
CA ARG A 173 -12.18 4.15 -7.34
C ARG A 173 -13.05 2.95 -6.99
N ASP A 174 -14.32 2.99 -7.39
CA ASP A 174 -15.27 1.92 -7.09
C ASP A 174 -14.84 0.61 -7.78
N TYR A 175 -14.36 0.68 -9.03
CA TYR A 175 -13.72 -0.46 -9.71
C TYR A 175 -12.57 -1.06 -8.89
N GLY A 176 -11.65 -0.21 -8.39
CA GLY A 176 -10.51 -0.67 -7.60
C GLY A 176 -10.92 -1.29 -6.26
N GLU A 177 -11.97 -0.76 -5.61
CA GLU A 177 -12.51 -1.32 -4.37
C GLU A 177 -13.05 -2.75 -4.60
N HIS A 178 -13.85 -2.97 -5.65
CA HIS A 178 -14.36 -4.31 -5.98
C HIS A 178 -13.23 -5.29 -6.35
N VAL A 179 -12.24 -4.84 -7.13
CA VAL A 179 -11.06 -5.67 -7.47
C VAL A 179 -10.28 -6.05 -6.21
N GLY A 180 -10.11 -5.11 -5.29
CA GLY A 180 -9.40 -5.33 -4.03
C GLY A 180 -10.11 -6.33 -3.11
N ILE A 181 -11.43 -6.22 -2.99
CA ILE A 181 -12.26 -7.18 -2.23
C ILE A 181 -12.15 -8.57 -2.86
N ALA A 182 -12.33 -8.69 -4.17
CA ALA A 182 -12.23 -9.97 -4.88
C ALA A 182 -10.82 -10.58 -4.77
N PHE A 183 -9.78 -9.74 -4.79
CA PHE A 183 -8.41 -10.17 -4.59
C PHE A 183 -8.21 -10.77 -3.19
N GLN A 184 -8.68 -10.11 -2.14
CA GLN A 184 -8.48 -10.59 -0.76
C GLN A 184 -9.28 -11.85 -0.47
N ILE A 185 -10.54 -11.94 -0.91
CA ILE A 185 -11.34 -13.18 -0.76
C ILE A 185 -10.62 -14.36 -1.40
N ARG A 186 -10.05 -14.16 -2.60
CA ARG A 186 -9.27 -15.20 -3.26
C ARG A 186 -8.00 -15.56 -2.50
N ASP A 187 -7.28 -14.57 -1.97
CA ASP A 187 -6.05 -14.77 -1.18
C ASP A 187 -6.35 -15.61 0.08
N ASP A 188 -7.40 -15.25 0.82
CA ASP A 188 -7.86 -15.98 2.01
C ASP A 188 -8.24 -17.43 1.67
N LEU A 189 -8.94 -17.66 0.55
CA LEU A 189 -9.27 -19.02 0.09
C LEU A 189 -8.02 -19.83 -0.28
N LEU A 190 -7.00 -19.19 -0.87
CA LEU A 190 -5.75 -19.84 -1.23
C LEU A 190 -4.93 -20.24 0.00
N ASP A 191 -5.06 -19.54 1.12
CA ASP A 191 -4.40 -19.95 2.37
C ASP A 191 -4.92 -21.28 2.92
N TYR A 192 -6.19 -21.63 2.63
CA TYR A 192 -6.76 -22.94 2.98
C TYR A 192 -6.53 -24.01 1.91
N LEU A 193 -6.61 -23.65 0.64
CA LEU A 193 -6.58 -24.59 -0.49
C LEU A 193 -5.18 -24.81 -1.08
N GLY A 194 -4.27 -23.88 -0.83
CA GLY A 194 -2.94 -23.85 -1.41
C GLY A 194 -2.07 -25.00 -0.91
N ARG A 195 -1.64 -25.88 -1.82
CA ARG A 195 -0.46 -26.72 -1.57
C ARG A 195 0.76 -25.81 -1.56
N ARG A 196 1.61 -25.92 -0.52
CA ARG A 196 2.83 -25.11 -0.23
C ARG A 196 3.84 -24.89 -1.39
N SER A 197 3.59 -25.37 -2.60
CA SER A 197 4.53 -25.39 -3.72
C SER A 197 4.32 -24.31 -4.78
N VAL A 198 3.47 -23.30 -4.56
CA VAL A 198 3.30 -22.20 -5.52
C VAL A 198 3.30 -20.84 -4.81
N ILE A 199 4.46 -20.42 -4.31
CA ILE A 199 4.77 -19.01 -4.03
C ILE A 199 6.15 -18.71 -4.60
#